data_AF-A0A497F5U2-F1
#
_entry.id   AF-A0A497F5U2-F1
#
_cell.length_a   1.000
_cell.length_b   1.000
_cell.length_c   1.000
_cell.angle_alpha   90.00
_cell.angle_beta   90.00
_cell.angle_gamma   90.00
#
_symmetry.space_group_name_H-M   'P 1'
#
loop_
_entity.id
_entity.type
_entity.pdbx_description
1 polymer ?
#
loop_
_entity_poly.entity_id
_entity_poly.type
_entity_poly.pdbx_seq_one_letter_code
_entity_poly.pdbx_strand_id
1 'polypeptide(L)'
;YPFDKSKIPIQCLSLAEELEEKWGYTSGNRSVIFKVGDRWFKAKGIGIPSGISKPLVRRNVIFTYYLHSAYISSGKLIWGFMTVEEAERELYWMRKARELDLPATEPIGIGIYPKIKVLEFPNRYSLFNFLRSKSRDEVLNIFESYGRYSSAACLFCVESSDIRVDEILYGLLFPRIQDLLNLDECKAYLRWLGSSCGYNLRLHHRSGILHGTIYRDGGLMTNSHLANHIVDFEKTWMTDYHMASEIESRSDKRLKLEEFYCLWYVMNPLPAASLMVKARRRRPSLIELPQIQFESLPQRGFYIWDDIMKMHAGIYTPTSIYEELTEALIDGIEYGYNRGKIFSVERKLKRMMLVNLSILKEELWNIYGLPKGMQRGVEVVRNLMRVKKFDDDFLDQKIVELKERLYV
;
A
#
# COMPACT_ATOMS: atom_id res chain seq x y z
N TYR A 1 -5.51 24.66 -0.62
CA TYR A 1 -4.21 24.43 -1.30
C TYR A 1 -3.29 25.59 -0.93
N PRO A 2 -2.10 25.35 -0.37
CA PRO A 2 -1.23 26.42 0.14
C PRO A 2 -0.42 27.14 -0.96
N PHE A 3 -0.59 26.76 -2.23
CA PHE A 3 0.11 27.35 -3.37
C PHE A 3 -0.86 28.04 -4.33
N ASP A 4 -0.30 28.93 -5.15
CA ASP A 4 -1.01 29.60 -6.25
C ASP A 4 -1.52 28.56 -7.28
N LYS A 5 -2.77 28.73 -7.73
CA LYS A 5 -3.40 27.89 -8.76
C LYS A 5 -2.67 27.92 -10.12
N SER A 6 -1.86 28.95 -10.37
CA SER A 6 -1.02 29.06 -11.58
C SER A 6 0.25 28.21 -11.53
N LYS A 7 0.62 27.65 -10.36
CA LYS A 7 1.91 27.01 -10.12
C LYS A 7 1.77 25.50 -9.88
N ILE A 8 2.37 24.70 -10.75
CA ILE A 8 2.38 23.23 -10.66
C ILE A 8 3.66 22.76 -9.97
N PRO A 9 3.57 21.89 -8.93
CA PRO A 9 4.76 21.38 -8.28
C PRO A 9 5.34 20.08 -8.92
N ILE A 10 6.61 20.10 -9.34
CA ILE A 10 7.46 19.00 -9.91
C ILE A 10 8.61 18.51 -8.98
N GLN A 11 8.67 17.32 -8.35
CA GLN A 11 9.86 16.94 -7.55
C GLN A 11 10.93 16.44 -8.51
N CYS A 12 12.12 17.00 -8.37
CA CYS A 12 13.35 16.50 -8.95
C CYS A 12 14.51 16.90 -8.03
N LEU A 13 15.67 16.24 -8.18
CA LEU A 13 16.91 16.85 -7.72
C LEU A 13 17.21 18.06 -8.64
N SER A 14 17.25 19.26 -8.05
CA SER A 14 17.81 20.44 -8.72
C SER A 14 19.33 20.28 -8.79
N LEU A 15 19.91 20.71 -9.91
CA LEU A 15 21.35 20.60 -10.18
C LEU A 15 22.07 21.96 -10.18
N ALA A 16 21.35 23.05 -9.85
CA ALA A 16 21.84 24.41 -10.08
C ALA A 16 21.40 25.48 -9.07
N GLU A 17 20.55 25.16 -8.09
CA GLU A 17 19.96 26.17 -7.18
C GLU A 17 19.92 25.68 -5.73
N GLU A 18 20.23 26.58 -4.80
CA GLU A 18 20.00 26.37 -3.37
C GLU A 18 18.50 26.23 -3.11
N LEU A 19 18.11 25.21 -2.33
CA LEU A 19 16.72 24.93 -2.04
C LEU A 19 16.29 25.66 -0.77
N GLU A 20 15.32 26.58 -0.88
CA GLU A 20 14.57 27.05 0.29
C GLU A 20 13.73 25.89 0.84
N GLU A 21 14.29 25.16 1.82
CA GLU A 21 13.60 24.07 2.50
C GLU A 21 12.50 24.63 3.42
N LYS A 22 11.22 24.30 3.14
CA LYS A 22 10.15 24.36 4.15
C LYS A 22 8.81 23.71 3.76
N TRP A 23 8.26 22.95 4.71
CA TRP A 23 6.92 22.33 4.77
C TRP A 23 6.54 21.31 3.68
N GLY A 24 6.99 20.06 3.88
CA GLY A 24 6.26 18.87 3.45
C GLY A 24 6.29 17.84 4.59
N TYR A 25 5.13 17.39 5.08
CA TYR A 25 5.09 16.31 6.07
C TYR A 25 5.50 15.00 5.41
N THR A 26 6.68 14.52 5.73
CA THR A 26 7.15 13.20 5.33
C THR A 26 6.77 12.16 6.37
N SER A 27 5.72 11.38 6.11
CA SER A 27 5.74 9.97 6.49
C SER A 27 5.93 9.10 5.24
N GLY A 28 6.95 8.23 5.30
CA GLY A 28 7.27 7.24 4.27
C GLY A 28 7.40 7.73 2.82
N ASN A 29 8.23 8.74 2.53
CA ASN A 29 8.50 9.24 1.17
C ASN A 29 7.29 9.80 0.37
N ARG A 30 6.09 9.94 0.95
CA ARG A 30 4.90 10.35 0.17
C ARG A 30 4.77 11.85 -0.05
N SER A 31 5.53 12.33 -1.03
CA SER A 31 5.44 13.67 -1.62
C SER A 31 6.02 14.80 -0.76
N VAL A 32 7.33 15.05 -0.90
CA VAL A 32 7.96 16.32 -0.44
C VAL A 32 7.61 17.45 -1.39
N ILE A 33 7.48 18.70 -0.92
CA ILE A 33 7.32 19.87 -1.79
C ILE A 33 8.48 20.85 -1.58
N PHE A 34 9.14 21.28 -2.66
CA PHE A 34 10.20 22.29 -2.66
C PHE A 34 9.82 23.50 -3.54
N LYS A 35 10.64 24.55 -3.52
CA LYS A 35 10.58 25.71 -4.41
C LYS A 35 11.93 25.89 -5.12
N VAL A 36 11.91 26.24 -6.41
CA VAL A 36 13.10 26.54 -7.24
C VAL A 36 12.71 27.68 -8.16
N GLY A 37 13.41 28.81 -8.08
CA GLY A 37 12.94 30.11 -8.56
C GLY A 37 11.47 30.39 -8.19
N ASP A 38 10.67 30.73 -9.20
CA ASP A 38 9.22 31.00 -9.07
C ASP A 38 8.32 29.75 -9.04
N ARG A 39 8.87 28.54 -9.14
CA ARG A 39 8.12 27.28 -9.33
C ARG A 39 8.18 26.39 -8.10
N TRP A 40 7.18 25.51 -7.94
CA TRP A 40 7.09 24.53 -6.84
C TRP A 40 7.42 23.11 -7.31
N PHE A 41 7.60 22.13 -6.40
CA PHE A 41 8.24 20.83 -6.69
C PHE A 41 7.62 19.57 -6.00
N LYS A 42 6.70 18.76 -6.62
CA LYS A 42 6.08 17.47 -6.14
C LYS A 42 6.20 16.29 -7.15
N ALA A 43 6.46 15.06 -6.69
CA ALA A 43 6.33 13.80 -7.45
C ALA A 43 5.72 12.70 -6.57
N LYS A 44 5.29 11.60 -7.20
CA LYS A 44 4.72 10.40 -6.55
C LYS A 44 5.87 9.58 -5.94
N GLY A 45 6.27 9.91 -4.71
CA GLY A 45 7.44 9.31 -4.04
C GLY A 45 7.30 7.84 -3.59
N ILE A 46 6.25 7.13 -4.00
CA ILE A 46 6.12 5.68 -3.75
C ILE A 46 7.12 4.94 -4.65
N GLY A 47 8.21 4.45 -4.05
CA GLY A 47 9.16 3.55 -4.70
C GLY A 47 10.26 4.23 -5.53
N ILE A 48 10.47 5.55 -5.40
CA ILE A 48 11.69 6.22 -5.87
C ILE A 48 12.75 6.10 -4.77
N PRO A 49 13.82 5.31 -4.92
CA PRO A 49 14.87 5.24 -3.90
C PRO A 49 15.76 6.49 -3.91
N SER A 50 16.75 6.50 -3.03
CA SER A 50 17.78 7.53 -2.97
C SER A 50 18.69 7.55 -4.22
N GLY A 51 19.51 8.59 -4.32
CA GLY A 51 20.53 8.72 -5.36
C GLY A 51 20.00 9.03 -6.76
N ILE A 52 20.72 8.53 -7.77
CA ILE A 52 20.54 8.77 -9.21
C ILE A 52 19.23 8.24 -9.81
N SER A 53 18.47 7.44 -9.05
CA SER A 53 17.15 6.96 -9.46
C SER A 53 16.04 8.03 -9.34
N LYS A 54 16.32 9.14 -8.65
CA LYS A 54 15.38 10.26 -8.56
C LYS A 54 15.27 10.99 -9.90
N PRO A 55 14.08 11.48 -10.27
CA PRO A 55 13.95 12.46 -11.34
C PRO A 55 14.89 13.66 -11.15
N LEU A 56 15.44 14.19 -12.23
CA LEU A 56 16.40 15.31 -12.24
C LEU A 56 15.79 16.50 -12.99
N VAL A 57 16.11 17.73 -12.59
CA VAL A 57 15.77 18.94 -13.36
C VAL A 57 17.03 19.71 -13.72
N ARG A 58 17.17 20.02 -15.01
CA ARG A 58 18.23 20.87 -15.57
C ARG A 58 17.60 21.77 -16.64
N ARG A 59 17.84 23.08 -16.60
CA ARG A 59 17.37 24.04 -17.62
C ARG A 59 15.87 23.91 -17.95
N ASN A 60 15.02 23.81 -16.92
CA ASN A 60 13.56 23.63 -17.04
C ASN A 60 13.08 22.33 -17.74
N VAL A 61 13.95 21.35 -17.97
CA VAL A 61 13.58 20.01 -18.45
C VAL A 61 13.64 19.00 -17.29
N ILE A 62 12.60 18.18 -17.16
CA ILE A 62 12.54 17.04 -16.26
C ILE A 62 13.16 15.82 -16.97
N PHE A 63 14.06 15.13 -16.30
CA PHE A 63 14.68 13.90 -16.75
C PHE A 63 14.25 12.75 -15.83
N THR A 64 13.65 11.70 -16.38
CA THR A 64 13.19 10.54 -15.60
C THR A 64 13.14 9.26 -16.44
N TYR A 65 12.77 8.13 -15.87
CA TYR A 65 12.80 6.83 -16.54
C TYR A 65 11.38 6.42 -16.99
N TYR A 66 11.27 5.69 -18.10
CA TYR A 66 10.02 5.12 -18.57
C TYR A 66 10.14 3.60 -18.61
N LEU A 67 9.25 2.89 -17.91
CA LEU A 67 9.19 1.43 -17.92
C LEU A 67 8.05 0.98 -18.82
N HIS A 68 8.32 0.20 -19.87
CA HIS A 68 7.31 -0.23 -20.85
C HIS A 68 6.72 -1.63 -20.59
N SER A 69 7.25 -2.36 -19.61
CA SER A 69 6.79 -3.70 -19.20
C SER A 69 6.86 -3.82 -17.67
N ALA A 70 6.38 -2.78 -16.97
CA ALA A 70 6.26 -2.78 -15.53
C ALA A 70 5.06 -3.63 -15.07
N TYR A 71 5.21 -4.33 -13.94
CA TYR A 71 4.12 -5.06 -13.29
C TYR A 71 3.21 -4.09 -12.51
N ILE A 72 2.54 -3.20 -13.24
CA ILE A 72 1.53 -2.24 -12.76
C ILE A 72 0.42 -2.07 -13.82
N SER A 73 -0.71 -1.45 -13.45
CA SER A 73 -1.98 -1.35 -14.19
C SER A 73 -1.87 -1.37 -15.71
N SER A 74 -1.29 -0.31 -16.28
CA SER A 74 -1.18 -0.05 -17.72
C SER A 74 -0.01 -0.78 -18.39
N GLY A 75 0.85 -1.45 -17.61
CA GLY A 75 2.15 -1.96 -18.04
C GLY A 75 3.22 -0.87 -18.18
N LYS A 76 2.84 0.40 -18.06
CA LYS A 76 3.64 1.58 -18.37
C LYS A 76 3.86 2.41 -17.11
N LEU A 77 5.10 2.75 -16.77
CA LEU A 77 5.41 3.62 -15.63
C LEU A 77 6.33 4.76 -16.06
N ILE A 78 5.89 6.00 -15.88
CA ILE A 78 6.82 7.13 -15.84
C ILE A 78 7.34 7.24 -14.41
N TRP A 79 8.65 7.11 -14.21
CA TRP A 79 9.23 6.97 -12.88
C TRP A 79 9.02 8.23 -12.03
N GLY A 80 8.24 8.10 -10.94
CA GLY A 80 7.82 9.21 -10.09
C GLY A 80 6.63 10.04 -10.58
N PHE A 81 6.07 9.73 -11.75
CA PHE A 81 4.96 10.44 -12.36
C PHE A 81 3.85 9.47 -12.79
N MET A 82 2.78 10.01 -13.37
CA MET A 82 1.72 9.25 -14.04
C MET A 82 1.75 9.57 -15.54
N THR A 83 1.15 8.74 -16.38
CA THR A 83 0.76 9.22 -17.72
C THR A 83 -0.36 10.26 -17.60
N VAL A 84 -0.61 11.03 -18.66
CA VAL A 84 -1.69 12.04 -18.63
C VAL A 84 -3.05 11.36 -18.49
N GLU A 85 -3.25 10.27 -19.22
CA GLU A 85 -4.48 9.47 -19.24
C GLU A 85 -4.74 8.80 -17.88
N GLU A 86 -3.69 8.32 -17.20
CA GLU A 86 -3.81 7.77 -15.84
C GLU A 86 -4.24 8.85 -14.83
N ALA A 87 -3.67 10.07 -14.93
CA ALA A 87 -3.98 11.17 -14.03
C ALA A 87 -5.38 11.75 -14.27
N GLU A 88 -5.81 11.86 -15.53
CA GLU A 88 -7.18 12.26 -15.90
C GLU A 88 -8.21 11.22 -15.44
N ARG A 89 -7.93 9.92 -15.63
CA ARG A 89 -8.79 8.83 -15.16
C ARG A 89 -8.92 8.83 -13.64
N GLU A 90 -7.81 8.95 -12.90
CA GLU A 90 -7.84 9.01 -11.44
C GLU A 90 -8.60 10.26 -10.95
N LEU A 91 -8.38 11.43 -11.56
CA LEU A 91 -9.10 12.66 -11.26
C LEU A 91 -10.62 12.53 -11.48
N TYR A 92 -11.04 11.96 -12.61
CA TYR A 92 -12.45 11.70 -12.92
C TYR A 92 -13.10 10.83 -11.84
N TRP A 93 -12.48 9.71 -11.50
CA TRP A 93 -13.04 8.77 -10.54
C TRP A 93 -13.08 9.31 -9.12
N MET A 94 -12.07 10.07 -8.70
CA MET A 94 -12.10 10.77 -7.42
C MET A 94 -13.24 11.79 -7.37
N ARG A 95 -13.48 12.56 -8.44
CA ARG A 95 -14.61 13.50 -8.50
C ARG A 95 -15.95 12.78 -8.41
N LYS A 96 -16.17 11.76 -9.26
CA LYS A 96 -17.39 10.93 -9.25
C LYS A 96 -17.65 10.30 -7.88
N ALA A 97 -16.61 9.82 -7.19
CA ALA A 97 -16.74 9.28 -5.84
C ALA A 97 -17.15 10.36 -4.81
N ARG A 98 -16.56 11.56 -4.87
CA ARG A 98 -16.91 12.69 -3.99
C ARG A 98 -18.31 13.24 -4.26
N GLU A 99 -18.76 13.29 -5.51
CA GLU A 99 -20.13 13.68 -5.91
C GLU A 99 -21.20 12.72 -5.35
N LEU A 100 -20.83 11.46 -5.10
CA LEU A 100 -21.68 10.41 -4.54
C LEU A 100 -21.51 10.27 -3.00
N ASP A 101 -20.90 11.26 -2.34
CA ASP A 101 -20.53 11.30 -0.91
C ASP A 101 -19.80 10.03 -0.41
N LEU A 102 -18.99 9.43 -1.28
CA LEU A 102 -18.22 8.24 -0.94
C LEU A 102 -16.98 8.61 -0.12
N PRO A 103 -16.48 7.69 0.73
CA PRO A 103 -15.28 7.88 1.53
C PRO A 103 -14.02 7.82 0.67
N ALA A 104 -13.83 8.85 -0.16
CA ALA A 104 -12.72 9.09 -1.07
C ALA A 104 -11.90 10.32 -0.62
N THR A 105 -10.62 10.35 -0.96
CA THR A 105 -9.77 11.55 -0.87
C THR A 105 -10.29 12.68 -1.77
N GLU A 106 -10.06 13.93 -1.39
CA GLU A 106 -10.60 15.08 -2.14
C GLU A 106 -9.64 15.50 -3.27
N PRO A 107 -10.05 15.46 -4.56
CA PRO A 107 -9.18 15.85 -5.66
C PRO A 107 -9.08 17.38 -5.78
N ILE A 108 -7.86 17.90 -5.82
CA ILE A 108 -7.57 19.31 -6.08
C ILE A 108 -7.43 19.55 -7.60
N GLY A 109 -6.76 18.64 -8.31
CA GLY A 109 -6.54 18.75 -9.76
C GLY A 109 -5.33 17.95 -10.24
N ILE A 110 -4.94 18.15 -11.50
CA ILE A 110 -3.74 17.55 -12.11
C ILE A 110 -2.78 18.64 -12.59
N GLY A 111 -1.49 18.31 -12.59
CA GLY A 111 -0.43 19.11 -13.21
C GLY A 111 0.18 18.33 -14.36
N ILE A 112 0.26 18.95 -15.54
CA ILE A 112 0.76 18.32 -16.77
C ILE A 112 2.12 18.93 -17.13
N TYR A 113 3.07 18.06 -17.46
CA TYR A 113 4.41 18.40 -17.93
C TYR A 113 4.53 18.00 -19.39
N PRO A 114 4.33 18.93 -20.35
CA PRO A 114 4.23 18.60 -21.77
C PRO A 114 5.58 18.23 -22.42
N LYS A 115 6.70 18.45 -21.73
CA LYS A 115 8.05 18.23 -22.25
C LYS A 115 9.00 17.73 -21.15
N ILE A 116 8.87 16.46 -20.83
CA ILE A 116 9.87 15.70 -20.05
C ILE A 116 10.76 14.89 -21.00
N LYS A 117 11.95 14.49 -20.54
CA LYS A 117 12.88 13.64 -21.28
C LYS A 117 13.04 12.31 -20.56
N VAL A 118 12.84 11.20 -21.28
CA VAL A 118 12.82 9.85 -20.72
C VAL A 118 13.87 8.92 -21.32
N LEU A 119 14.45 8.06 -20.48
CA LEU A 119 15.19 6.86 -20.90
C LEU A 119 14.31 5.64 -20.67
N GLU A 120 14.23 4.75 -21.66
CA GLU A 120 13.29 3.63 -21.65
C GLU A 120 13.96 2.33 -21.18
N PHE A 121 13.23 1.56 -20.37
CA PHE A 121 13.64 0.26 -19.86
C PHE A 121 12.43 -0.69 -19.86
N PRO A 122 12.62 -2.02 -19.91
CA PRO A 122 11.50 -2.94 -19.79
C PRO A 122 10.92 -2.93 -18.37
N ASN A 123 11.76 -2.99 -17.34
CA ASN A 123 11.33 -3.16 -15.96
C ASN A 123 12.32 -2.51 -14.96
N ARG A 124 11.95 -2.57 -13.67
CA ARG A 124 12.75 -1.98 -12.57
C ARG A 124 14.14 -2.61 -12.47
N TYR A 125 14.27 -3.92 -12.70
CA TYR A 125 15.55 -4.62 -12.61
C TYR A 125 16.55 -4.12 -13.65
N SER A 126 16.12 -3.95 -14.91
CA SER A 126 16.93 -3.35 -15.97
C SER A 126 17.33 -1.91 -15.66
N LEU A 127 16.41 -1.09 -15.13
CA LEU A 127 16.72 0.28 -14.70
C LEU A 127 17.79 0.29 -13.60
N PHE A 128 17.64 -0.50 -12.53
CA PHE A 128 18.61 -0.49 -11.44
C PHE A 128 19.96 -1.09 -11.82
N ASN A 129 20.00 -2.08 -12.71
CA ASN A 129 21.26 -2.58 -13.27
C ASN A 129 22.00 -1.52 -14.11
N PHE A 130 21.28 -0.75 -14.93
CA PHE A 130 21.85 0.37 -15.68
C PHE A 130 22.41 1.47 -14.77
N LEU A 131 21.70 1.77 -13.67
CA LEU A 131 22.11 2.80 -12.72
C LEU A 131 23.30 2.37 -11.84
N ARG A 132 23.42 1.07 -11.51
CA ARG A 132 24.36 0.55 -10.49
C ARG A 132 25.81 1.01 -10.61
N SER A 133 26.31 1.24 -11.83
CA SER A 133 27.70 1.60 -12.11
C SER A 133 27.89 3.00 -12.69
N LYS A 134 26.88 3.88 -12.60
CA LYS A 134 26.92 5.21 -13.24
C LYS A 134 26.92 6.36 -12.24
N SER A 135 27.77 7.35 -12.51
CA SER A 135 27.65 8.67 -11.92
C SER A 135 26.41 9.41 -12.41
N ARG A 136 26.01 10.47 -11.70
CA ARG A 136 24.87 11.31 -12.10
C ARG A 136 25.10 12.00 -13.44
N ASP A 137 26.34 12.45 -13.69
CA ASP A 137 26.68 13.20 -14.90
C ASP A 137 26.74 12.31 -16.14
N GLU A 138 27.18 11.06 -16.01
CA GLU A 138 27.02 10.06 -17.07
C GLU A 138 25.55 9.83 -17.43
N VAL A 139 24.68 9.68 -16.42
CA VAL A 139 23.24 9.49 -16.65
C VAL A 139 22.64 10.72 -17.33
N LEU A 140 23.01 11.94 -16.92
CA LEU A 140 22.59 13.18 -17.56
C LEU A 140 23.07 13.30 -19.01
N ASN A 141 24.31 12.92 -19.30
CA ASN A 141 24.84 12.91 -20.67
C ASN A 141 24.09 11.89 -21.54
N ILE A 142 23.76 10.71 -21.01
CA ILE A 142 22.95 9.71 -21.72
C ILE A 142 21.52 10.23 -21.96
N PHE A 143 20.93 10.91 -20.98
CA PHE A 143 19.67 11.63 -21.16
C PHE A 143 19.75 12.69 -22.27
N GLU A 144 20.80 13.50 -22.29
CA GLU A 144 20.99 14.56 -23.28
C GLU A 144 21.20 14.00 -24.70
N SER A 145 21.93 12.90 -24.86
CA SER A 145 22.15 12.26 -26.17
C SER A 145 21.01 11.36 -26.66
N TYR A 146 20.41 10.54 -25.79
CA TYR A 146 19.52 9.44 -26.19
C TYR A 146 18.09 9.52 -25.66
N GLY A 147 17.80 10.42 -24.72
CA GLY A 147 16.47 10.51 -24.11
C GLY A 147 15.38 10.95 -25.11
N ARG A 148 14.22 10.28 -25.07
CA ARG A 148 13.05 10.64 -25.87
C ARG A 148 12.22 11.71 -25.15
N TYR A 149 11.61 12.64 -25.87
CA TYR A 149 10.62 13.54 -25.26
C TYR A 149 9.26 12.85 -25.04
N SER A 150 8.62 13.16 -23.92
CA SER A 150 7.28 12.67 -23.55
C SER A 150 6.53 13.74 -22.75
N SER A 151 5.22 13.56 -22.60
CA SER A 151 4.44 14.19 -21.53
C SER A 151 4.42 13.31 -20.28
N ALA A 152 4.15 13.92 -19.11
CA ALA A 152 3.86 13.25 -17.84
C ALA A 152 2.91 14.09 -16.99
N ALA A 153 2.31 13.50 -15.96
CA ALA A 153 1.39 14.19 -15.06
C ALA A 153 1.63 13.87 -13.58
N CYS A 154 1.12 14.75 -12.71
CA CYS A 154 0.95 14.53 -11.28
C CYS A 154 -0.49 14.82 -10.86
N LEU A 155 -1.03 14.00 -9.96
CA LEU A 155 -2.32 14.25 -9.30
C LEU A 155 -2.13 14.98 -7.96
N PHE A 156 -3.08 15.85 -7.65
CA PHE A 156 -3.17 16.60 -6.41
C PHE A 156 -4.48 16.29 -5.70
N CYS A 157 -4.38 15.95 -4.42
CA CYS A 157 -5.50 15.65 -3.55
C CYS A 157 -5.21 16.12 -2.12
N VAL A 158 -6.27 16.28 -1.32
CA VAL A 158 -6.19 16.38 0.13
C VAL A 158 -6.33 14.97 0.71
N GLU A 159 -5.32 14.54 1.45
CA GLU A 159 -5.36 13.32 2.26
C GLU A 159 -5.59 13.73 3.73
N SER A 160 -6.43 13.00 4.47
CA SER A 160 -6.74 13.28 5.88
C SER A 160 -5.60 12.93 6.84
N SER A 161 -4.76 11.97 6.43
CA SER A 161 -3.48 11.63 7.02
C SER A 161 -2.57 11.06 5.91
N ASP A 162 -1.29 10.89 6.18
CA ASP A 162 -0.36 10.16 5.29
C ASP A 162 -0.28 8.64 5.61
N ILE A 163 -0.98 8.21 6.68
CA ILE A 163 -0.92 6.87 7.26
C ILE A 163 -1.85 5.92 6.51
N ARG A 164 -1.30 4.76 6.10
CA ARG A 164 -2.06 3.68 5.46
C ARG A 164 -2.40 2.58 6.44
N VAL A 165 -3.51 1.91 6.17
CA VAL A 165 -3.97 0.78 6.99
C VAL A 165 -2.95 -0.35 6.97
N ASP A 166 -2.31 -0.65 5.84
CA ASP A 166 -1.29 -1.71 5.78
C ASP A 166 -0.04 -1.42 6.60
N GLU A 167 0.40 -0.16 6.65
CA GLU A 167 1.64 0.23 7.33
C GLU A 167 1.57 0.08 8.85
N ILE A 168 0.43 0.42 9.47
CA ILE A 168 0.27 0.28 10.93
C ILE A 168 0.13 -1.17 11.38
N LEU A 169 -0.37 -2.07 10.51
CA LEU A 169 -0.50 -3.49 10.84
C LEU A 169 0.86 -4.18 11.02
N TYR A 170 1.95 -3.64 10.48
CA TYR A 170 3.28 -4.15 10.78
C TYR A 170 3.69 -3.93 12.25
N GLY A 171 3.15 -2.92 12.96
CA GLY A 171 3.41 -2.73 14.39
C GLY A 171 2.93 -3.91 15.25
N LEU A 172 1.91 -4.64 14.79
CA LEU A 172 1.42 -5.86 15.44
C LEU A 172 2.30 -7.09 15.20
N LEU A 173 3.31 -7.00 14.32
CA LEU A 173 4.31 -8.05 14.12
C LEU A 173 5.49 -7.94 15.12
N PHE A 174 5.46 -6.98 16.05
CA PHE A 174 6.48 -6.89 17.09
C PHE A 174 6.52 -8.18 17.94
N PRO A 175 7.70 -8.80 18.17
CA PRO A 175 7.80 -10.01 18.98
C PRO A 175 7.22 -9.80 20.39
N ARG A 176 6.41 -10.75 20.86
CA ARG A 176 5.73 -10.68 22.17
C ARG A 176 4.80 -9.46 22.31
N ILE A 177 4.07 -9.11 21.24
CA ILE A 177 3.09 -8.00 21.20
C ILE A 177 2.10 -7.99 22.38
N GLN A 178 1.73 -9.16 22.91
CA GLN A 178 0.82 -9.28 24.06
C GLN A 178 1.38 -8.73 25.37
N ASP A 179 2.71 -8.61 25.48
CA ASP A 179 3.37 -8.04 26.66
C ASP A 179 3.37 -6.49 26.61
N LEU A 180 3.06 -5.91 25.44
CA LEU A 180 3.10 -4.47 25.14
C LEU A 180 1.71 -3.85 25.00
N LEU A 181 0.74 -4.58 24.44
CA LEU A 181 -0.63 -4.11 24.19
C LEU A 181 -1.66 -5.13 24.67
N ASN A 182 -2.78 -4.64 25.18
CA ASN A 182 -3.93 -5.49 25.52
C ASN A 182 -4.51 -6.14 24.25
N LEU A 183 -4.62 -7.47 24.25
CA LEU A 183 -5.05 -8.23 23.06
C LEU A 183 -6.52 -8.01 22.69
N ASP A 184 -7.42 -7.79 23.64
CA ASP A 184 -8.83 -7.54 23.37
C ASP A 184 -9.04 -6.13 22.79
N GLU A 185 -8.27 -5.15 23.27
CA GLU A 185 -8.20 -3.81 22.68
C GLU A 185 -7.65 -3.84 21.25
N CYS A 186 -6.56 -4.60 21.02
CA CYS A 186 -6.04 -4.86 19.67
C CYS A 186 -7.12 -5.48 18.75
N LYS A 187 -7.81 -6.53 19.20
CA LYS A 187 -8.90 -7.18 18.43
C LYS A 187 -10.07 -6.25 18.18
N ALA A 188 -10.46 -5.42 19.15
CA ALA A 188 -11.52 -4.42 19.00
C ALA A 188 -11.14 -3.36 17.97
N TYR A 189 -9.92 -2.82 18.06
CA TYR A 189 -9.38 -1.86 17.09
C TYR A 189 -9.31 -2.44 15.67
N LEU A 190 -8.85 -3.68 15.51
CA LEU A 190 -8.79 -4.35 14.20
C LEU A 190 -10.17 -4.61 13.60
N ARG A 191 -11.16 -4.99 14.42
CA ARG A 191 -12.56 -5.10 13.98
C ARG A 191 -13.12 -3.76 13.50
N TRP A 192 -12.85 -2.65 14.21
CA TRP A 192 -13.19 -1.30 13.76
C TRP A 192 -12.49 -0.95 12.44
N LEU A 193 -11.16 -1.10 12.38
CA LEU A 193 -10.33 -0.74 11.24
C LEU A 193 -10.74 -1.51 9.97
N GLY A 194 -10.90 -2.82 10.10
CA GLY A 194 -11.38 -3.71 9.05
C GLY A 194 -12.81 -3.35 8.61
N SER A 195 -13.74 -3.14 9.55
CA SER A 195 -15.12 -2.79 9.21
C SER A 195 -15.26 -1.43 8.56
N SER A 196 -14.42 -0.45 8.92
CA SER A 196 -14.33 0.83 8.19
C SER A 196 -13.89 0.60 6.73
N CYS A 197 -12.86 -0.21 6.50
CA CYS A 197 -12.39 -0.51 5.14
C CYS A 197 -13.42 -1.29 4.31
N GLY A 198 -14.01 -2.35 4.86
CA GLY A 198 -15.05 -3.15 4.19
C GLY A 198 -16.33 -2.36 3.94
N TYR A 199 -16.71 -1.45 4.85
CA TYR A 199 -17.84 -0.54 4.66
C TYR A 199 -17.60 0.42 3.49
N ASN A 200 -16.41 1.05 3.45
CA ASN A 200 -16.03 1.95 2.35
C ASN A 200 -16.09 1.25 0.99
N LEU A 201 -15.54 0.04 0.88
CA LEU A 201 -15.60 -0.74 -0.36
C LEU A 201 -17.05 -1.07 -0.74
N ARG A 202 -17.90 -1.43 0.24
CA ARG A 202 -19.34 -1.65 -0.01
C ARG A 202 -20.05 -0.42 -0.55
N LEU A 203 -19.74 0.78 -0.08
CA LEU A 203 -20.37 2.00 -0.58
C LEU A 203 -20.05 2.21 -2.08
N HIS A 204 -18.78 2.12 -2.47
CA HIS A 204 -18.36 2.15 -3.89
C HIS A 204 -19.07 1.08 -4.72
N HIS A 205 -19.02 -0.17 -4.25
CA HIS A 205 -19.69 -1.32 -4.86
C HIS A 205 -21.22 -1.21 -4.94
N ARG A 206 -21.86 -0.34 -4.14
CA ARG A 206 -23.31 -0.05 -4.19
C ARG A 206 -23.62 1.07 -5.17
N SER A 207 -22.74 2.05 -5.28
CA SER A 207 -22.81 3.16 -6.24
C SER A 207 -22.34 2.79 -7.65
N GLY A 208 -22.20 1.49 -7.95
CA GLY A 208 -21.83 1.00 -9.28
C GLY A 208 -20.35 1.16 -9.64
N ILE A 209 -19.46 1.35 -8.66
CA ILE A 209 -18.02 1.56 -8.88
C ILE A 209 -17.23 0.31 -8.45
N LEU A 210 -16.37 -0.23 -9.31
CA LEU A 210 -15.20 -1.02 -8.91
C LEU A 210 -14.06 -0.06 -8.59
N HIS A 211 -13.40 -0.26 -7.45
CA HIS A 211 -12.22 0.50 -7.07
C HIS A 211 -11.02 0.20 -7.98
N GLY A 212 -10.94 -1.04 -8.48
CA GLY A 212 -10.11 -1.37 -9.63
C GLY A 212 -9.48 -2.74 -9.53
N THR A 213 -10.20 -3.76 -9.97
CA THR A 213 -9.73 -5.16 -10.06
C THR A 213 -9.91 -5.67 -11.48
N ILE A 214 -8.84 -6.16 -12.09
CA ILE A 214 -8.81 -6.66 -13.47
C ILE A 214 -8.11 -8.01 -13.56
N TYR A 215 -8.47 -8.81 -14.56
CA TYR A 215 -7.70 -10.00 -14.94
C TYR A 215 -6.47 -9.60 -15.74
N ARG A 216 -5.31 -10.16 -15.38
CA ARG A 216 -4.04 -9.90 -16.09
C ARG A 216 -3.07 -11.06 -15.91
N ASP A 217 -2.42 -11.47 -17.00
CA ASP A 217 -1.32 -12.45 -17.01
C ASP A 217 -1.64 -13.77 -16.26
N GLY A 218 -2.89 -14.25 -16.37
CA GLY A 218 -3.39 -15.45 -15.68
C GLY A 218 -3.80 -15.26 -14.22
N GLY A 219 -3.63 -14.06 -13.65
CA GLY A 219 -4.01 -13.71 -12.29
C GLY A 219 -4.94 -12.49 -12.20
N LEU A 220 -5.00 -11.91 -11.00
CA LEU A 220 -5.71 -10.67 -10.69
C LEU A 220 -4.70 -9.56 -10.39
N MET A 221 -4.95 -8.38 -10.95
CA MET A 221 -4.34 -7.13 -10.47
C MET A 221 -5.43 -6.27 -9.84
N THR A 222 -5.17 -5.72 -8.65
CA THR A 222 -6.18 -5.01 -7.86
C THR A 222 -5.61 -3.82 -7.09
N ASN A 223 -6.38 -2.74 -7.01
CA ASN A 223 -6.17 -1.62 -6.11
C ASN A 223 -6.91 -1.80 -4.77
N SER A 224 -7.80 -2.81 -4.65
CA SER A 224 -8.52 -3.12 -3.42
C SER A 224 -7.64 -3.93 -2.48
N HIS A 225 -6.88 -3.19 -1.71
CA HIS A 225 -5.96 -3.68 -0.70
C HIS A 225 -5.78 -2.60 0.37
N LEU A 226 -5.48 -3.01 1.60
CA LEU A 226 -5.36 -2.12 2.77
C LEU A 226 -4.37 -0.95 2.53
N ALA A 227 -3.40 -1.16 1.63
CA ALA A 227 -2.45 -0.16 1.16
C ALA A 227 -3.04 1.07 0.43
N ASN A 228 -4.29 0.98 -0.05
CA ASN A 228 -5.05 2.08 -0.66
C ASN A 228 -6.16 2.61 0.25
N HIS A 229 -6.16 2.20 1.53
CA HIS A 229 -6.93 2.84 2.58
C HIS A 229 -6.04 3.75 3.43
N ILE A 230 -6.47 5.00 3.60
CA ILE A 230 -5.90 5.98 4.55
C ILE A 230 -6.66 5.85 5.86
N VAL A 231 -5.97 5.98 6.99
CA VAL A 231 -6.56 5.93 8.34
C VAL A 231 -6.20 7.18 9.13
N ASP A 232 -7.20 7.80 9.75
CA ASP A 232 -7.00 8.85 10.75
C ASP A 232 -7.53 8.38 12.12
N PHE A 233 -7.67 9.32 13.06
CA PHE A 233 -8.17 9.04 14.40
C PHE A 233 -9.65 8.63 14.47
N GLU A 234 -10.44 8.82 13.41
CA GLU A 234 -11.90 8.68 13.42
C GLU A 234 -12.43 7.61 12.44
N LYS A 235 -11.89 7.56 11.21
CA LYS A 235 -12.36 6.69 10.10
C LYS A 235 -11.27 6.37 9.09
N THR A 236 -11.64 5.70 8.00
CA THR A 236 -10.76 5.43 6.84
C THR A 236 -11.32 6.02 5.54
N TRP A 237 -10.44 6.23 4.54
CA TRP A 237 -10.78 6.70 3.19
C TRP A 237 -10.10 5.83 2.14
N MET A 238 -10.70 5.69 0.96
CA MET A 238 -10.12 5.04 -0.21
C MET A 238 -9.43 6.07 -1.12
N THR A 239 -8.36 5.66 -1.80
CA THR A 239 -7.53 6.49 -2.70
C THR A 239 -7.13 5.70 -3.96
N ASP A 240 -6.27 6.25 -4.81
CA ASP A 240 -5.61 5.52 -5.92
C ASP A 240 -6.63 4.93 -6.91
N TYR A 241 -7.52 5.78 -7.41
CA TYR A 241 -8.61 5.42 -8.33
C TYR A 241 -8.14 5.22 -9.79
N HIS A 242 -6.84 5.13 -10.04
CA HIS A 242 -6.29 5.01 -11.39
C HIS A 242 -6.71 3.71 -12.10
N MET A 243 -7.29 2.72 -11.40
CA MET A 243 -7.85 1.49 -11.99
C MET A 243 -9.39 1.37 -11.91
N ALA A 244 -10.09 2.38 -11.38
CA ALA A 244 -11.52 2.29 -11.15
C ALA A 244 -12.34 2.18 -12.45
N SER A 245 -13.49 1.52 -12.38
CA SER A 245 -14.42 1.27 -13.51
C SER A 245 -15.88 1.18 -13.06
N GLU A 246 -16.82 1.24 -14.00
CA GLU A 246 -18.26 1.03 -13.73
C GLU A 246 -18.61 -0.46 -13.65
N ILE A 247 -19.58 -0.82 -12.80
CA ILE A 247 -20.13 -2.18 -12.69
C ILE A 247 -21.32 -2.31 -13.63
N GLU A 248 -21.05 -2.54 -14.91
CA GLU A 248 -22.08 -2.68 -15.94
C GLU A 248 -22.41 -4.16 -16.19
N SER A 249 -21.37 -4.99 -16.35
CA SER A 249 -21.49 -6.35 -16.86
C SER A 249 -21.58 -7.44 -15.78
N ARG A 250 -21.90 -8.67 -16.22
CA ARG A 250 -21.85 -9.86 -15.35
C ARG A 250 -20.42 -10.22 -14.95
N SER A 251 -19.43 -9.86 -15.77
CA SER A 251 -17.99 -9.97 -15.49
C SER A 251 -17.60 -9.06 -14.32
N ASP A 252 -18.04 -7.80 -14.34
CA ASP A 252 -17.71 -6.81 -13.30
C ASP A 252 -18.33 -7.22 -11.97
N LYS A 253 -19.53 -7.81 -11.99
CA LYS A 253 -20.17 -8.42 -10.81
C LYS A 253 -19.41 -9.64 -10.26
N ARG A 254 -18.54 -10.29 -11.04
CA ARG A 254 -17.59 -11.30 -10.54
C ARG A 254 -16.34 -10.63 -9.97
N LEU A 255 -15.75 -9.68 -10.70
CA LEU A 255 -14.59 -8.90 -10.24
C LEU A 255 -14.87 -8.21 -8.90
N LYS A 256 -16.07 -7.69 -8.69
CA LYS A 256 -16.58 -7.17 -7.39
C LYS A 256 -16.41 -8.14 -6.21
N LEU A 257 -16.57 -9.43 -6.44
CA LEU A 257 -16.42 -10.45 -5.39
C LEU A 257 -14.93 -10.74 -5.12
N GLU A 258 -14.12 -10.77 -6.17
CA GLU A 258 -12.66 -10.89 -6.05
C GLU A 258 -12.08 -9.66 -5.35
N GLU A 259 -12.52 -8.46 -5.72
CA GLU A 259 -12.13 -7.18 -5.13
C GLU A 259 -12.38 -7.12 -3.61
N PHE A 260 -13.49 -7.73 -3.16
CA PHE A 260 -13.79 -7.90 -1.74
C PHE A 260 -12.83 -8.85 -1.03
N TYR A 261 -12.47 -10.00 -1.64
CA TYR A 261 -11.51 -10.94 -1.04
C TYR A 261 -10.06 -10.40 -1.09
N CYS A 262 -9.68 -9.68 -2.15
CA CYS A 262 -8.38 -9.04 -2.27
C CYS A 262 -8.08 -8.10 -1.10
N LEU A 263 -9.08 -7.33 -0.64
CA LEU A 263 -8.96 -6.43 0.51
C LEU A 263 -8.46 -7.15 1.79
N TRP A 264 -8.71 -8.45 1.94
CA TRP A 264 -8.35 -9.20 3.15
C TRP A 264 -6.86 -9.58 3.18
N TYR A 265 -6.27 -9.93 2.03
CA TYR A 265 -4.94 -10.57 1.97
C TYR A 265 -3.91 -9.82 1.14
N VAL A 266 -4.32 -9.04 0.13
CA VAL A 266 -3.40 -8.30 -0.72
C VAL A 266 -2.79 -7.17 0.11
N MET A 267 -1.46 -7.15 0.20
CA MET A 267 -0.69 -6.23 1.03
C MET A 267 -1.07 -6.23 2.53
N ASN A 268 -1.69 -7.30 3.03
CA ASN A 268 -1.86 -7.50 4.47
C ASN A 268 -0.57 -8.10 5.05
N PRO A 269 0.14 -7.41 5.98
CA PRO A 269 1.38 -7.93 6.55
C PRO A 269 1.15 -9.08 7.54
N LEU A 270 -0.02 -9.16 8.17
CA LEU A 270 -0.36 -10.17 9.16
C LEU A 270 -0.39 -11.60 8.56
N PRO A 271 -0.06 -12.65 9.34
CA PRO A 271 -0.01 -14.03 8.84
C PRO A 271 -1.40 -14.59 8.50
N ALA A 272 -1.43 -15.74 7.81
CA ALA A 272 -2.63 -16.52 7.47
C ALA A 272 -3.76 -15.83 6.67
N ALA A 273 -3.69 -14.53 6.35
CA ALA A 273 -4.79 -13.82 5.67
C ALA A 273 -5.27 -14.48 4.36
N SER A 274 -4.35 -15.01 3.55
CA SER A 274 -4.68 -15.74 2.32
C SER A 274 -5.23 -17.16 2.58
N LEU A 275 -4.89 -17.80 3.70
CA LEU A 275 -5.47 -19.08 4.13
C LEU A 275 -6.91 -18.88 4.61
N MET A 276 -7.16 -17.82 5.40
CA MET A 276 -8.50 -17.44 5.85
C MET A 276 -9.43 -17.09 4.68
N VAL A 277 -8.92 -16.40 3.65
CA VAL A 277 -9.66 -16.19 2.38
C VAL A 277 -9.99 -17.52 1.72
N LYS A 278 -9.01 -18.42 1.55
CA LYS A 278 -9.25 -19.74 0.93
C LYS A 278 -10.31 -20.55 1.68
N ALA A 279 -10.29 -20.51 3.01
CA ALA A 279 -11.27 -21.19 3.84
C ALA A 279 -12.67 -20.55 3.72
N ARG A 280 -12.78 -19.25 4.03
CA ARG A 280 -14.09 -18.56 4.13
C ARG A 280 -14.73 -18.26 2.76
N ARG A 281 -14.02 -18.39 1.64
CA ARG A 281 -14.56 -18.22 0.28
C ARG A 281 -15.55 -19.33 -0.03
N ARG A 282 -16.85 -18.99 -0.08
CA ARG A 282 -18.00 -19.88 -0.32
C ARG A 282 -18.08 -20.49 -1.74
N ARG A 283 -16.93 -20.72 -2.38
CA ARG A 283 -16.78 -21.41 -3.67
C ARG A 283 -15.49 -22.24 -3.67
N PRO A 284 -15.46 -23.39 -2.98
CA PRO A 284 -14.53 -24.44 -3.35
C PRO A 284 -15.02 -25.08 -4.65
N SER A 285 -14.42 -24.74 -5.79
CA SER A 285 -14.42 -25.67 -6.91
C SER A 285 -13.48 -26.81 -6.53
N LEU A 286 -14.01 -28.03 -6.41
CA LEU A 286 -13.21 -29.26 -6.17
C LEU A 286 -12.12 -29.51 -7.25
N ILE A 287 -12.17 -28.73 -8.34
CA ILE A 287 -11.23 -28.70 -9.47
C ILE A 287 -9.91 -27.99 -9.10
N GLU A 288 -9.88 -27.11 -8.08
CA GLU A 288 -8.67 -26.37 -7.66
C GLU A 288 -7.81 -27.11 -6.62
N LEU A 289 -8.06 -28.41 -6.38
CA LEU A 289 -7.14 -29.23 -5.59
C LEU A 289 -5.80 -29.35 -6.32
N PRO A 290 -4.66 -28.93 -5.73
CA PRO A 290 -3.37 -29.31 -6.26
C PRO A 290 -3.29 -30.84 -6.22
N GLN A 291 -2.79 -31.47 -7.29
CA GLN A 291 -2.51 -32.90 -7.26
C GLN A 291 -1.46 -33.18 -6.19
N ILE A 292 -1.90 -33.69 -5.04
CA ILE A 292 -1.00 -34.12 -3.96
C ILE A 292 -0.29 -35.37 -4.46
N GLN A 293 0.89 -35.19 -5.05
CA GLN A 293 1.80 -36.30 -5.33
C GLN A 293 2.22 -36.89 -3.99
N PHE A 294 1.87 -38.16 -3.77
CA PHE A 294 2.12 -38.89 -2.54
C PHE A 294 3.59 -39.30 -2.40
N GLU A 295 4.47 -38.33 -2.17
CA GLU A 295 5.89 -38.56 -1.83
C GLU A 295 6.24 -38.14 -0.38
N SER A 296 5.23 -37.93 0.47
CA SER A 296 5.41 -37.63 1.90
C SER A 296 4.92 -38.77 2.78
N LEU A 297 5.69 -39.06 3.84
CA LEU A 297 5.41 -40.12 4.82
C LEU A 297 3.95 -40.08 5.33
N PRO A 298 3.26 -41.25 5.46
CA PRO A 298 1.81 -41.31 5.61
C PRO A 298 1.22 -40.41 6.71
N GLN A 299 1.91 -40.29 7.83
CA GLN A 299 1.48 -39.54 9.00
C GLN A 299 1.39 -38.03 8.74
N ARG A 300 2.31 -37.44 7.96
CA ARG A 300 2.22 -36.01 7.57
C ARG A 300 1.14 -35.77 6.53
N GLY A 301 0.90 -36.74 5.65
CA GLY A 301 -0.17 -36.69 4.67
C GLY A 301 -1.54 -36.49 5.32
N PHE A 302 -1.85 -37.21 6.41
CA PHE A 302 -3.14 -37.10 7.11
C PHE A 302 -3.42 -35.73 7.72
N TYR A 303 -2.46 -35.12 8.43
CA TYR A 303 -2.66 -33.77 9.01
C TYR A 303 -2.83 -32.71 7.92
N ILE A 304 -2.03 -32.79 6.84
CA ILE A 304 -2.17 -31.90 5.68
C ILE A 304 -3.55 -32.09 5.03
N TRP A 305 -4.06 -33.32 4.94
CA TRP A 305 -5.39 -33.61 4.38
C TRP A 305 -6.52 -33.07 5.27
N ASP A 306 -6.41 -33.22 6.60
CA ASP A 306 -7.39 -32.70 7.55
C ASP A 306 -7.40 -31.16 7.58
N ASP A 307 -6.24 -30.50 7.54
CA ASP A 307 -6.15 -29.04 7.42
C ASP A 307 -6.72 -28.53 6.08
N ILE A 308 -6.42 -29.23 4.97
CA ILE A 308 -7.01 -28.93 3.65
C ILE A 308 -8.54 -29.14 3.68
N MET A 309 -9.03 -30.21 4.30
CA MET A 309 -10.47 -30.47 4.43
C MET A 309 -11.17 -29.46 5.33
N LYS A 310 -10.57 -29.04 6.45
CA LYS A 310 -11.07 -27.96 7.31
C LYS A 310 -11.17 -26.67 6.52
N MET A 311 -10.13 -26.28 5.77
CA MET A 311 -10.19 -25.12 4.88
C MET A 311 -11.33 -25.27 3.86
N HIS A 312 -11.48 -26.42 3.19
CA HIS A 312 -12.61 -26.64 2.25
C HIS A 312 -13.99 -26.69 2.93
N ALA A 313 -14.07 -27.05 4.20
CA ALA A 313 -15.29 -27.00 5.02
C ALA A 313 -15.61 -25.58 5.55
N GLY A 314 -14.79 -24.57 5.24
CA GLY A 314 -14.97 -23.20 5.70
C GLY A 314 -14.36 -22.88 7.07
N ILE A 315 -13.56 -23.80 7.62
CA ILE A 315 -13.02 -23.75 8.97
C ILE A 315 -11.51 -23.48 8.89
N TYR A 316 -11.10 -22.32 9.39
CA TYR A 316 -9.69 -22.03 9.70
C TYR A 316 -9.62 -21.66 11.18
N THR A 317 -8.79 -22.37 11.95
CA THR A 317 -8.56 -22.06 13.36
C THR A 317 -7.21 -21.35 13.49
N PRO A 318 -7.15 -20.11 14.01
CA PRO A 318 -5.89 -19.43 14.31
C PRO A 318 -4.97 -20.30 15.19
N THR A 319 -3.70 -20.39 14.79
CA THR A 319 -2.67 -21.17 15.51
C THR A 319 -1.76 -20.30 16.39
N SER A 320 -1.89 -18.98 16.31
CA SER A 320 -1.12 -18.02 17.11
C SER A 320 -1.86 -16.70 17.30
N ILE A 321 -1.44 -15.91 18.29
CA ILE A 321 -1.96 -14.56 18.57
C ILE A 321 -1.96 -13.68 17.31
N TYR A 322 -0.92 -13.75 16.48
CA TYR A 322 -0.85 -12.96 15.24
C TYR A 322 -1.91 -13.38 14.21
N GLU A 323 -2.32 -14.65 14.18
CA GLU A 323 -3.42 -15.12 13.34
C GLU A 323 -4.78 -14.72 13.94
N GLU A 324 -4.95 -14.73 15.27
CA GLU A 324 -6.17 -14.19 15.91
C GLU A 324 -6.36 -12.69 15.61
N LEU A 325 -5.27 -11.94 15.49
CA LEU A 325 -5.30 -10.54 15.05
C LEU A 325 -5.70 -10.42 13.57
N THR A 326 -5.18 -11.29 12.69
CA THR A 326 -5.65 -11.37 11.29
C THR A 326 -7.15 -11.69 11.22
N GLU A 327 -7.62 -12.65 12.01
CA GLU A 327 -9.02 -13.02 12.08
C GLU A 327 -9.89 -11.84 12.52
N ALA A 328 -9.51 -11.13 13.59
CA ALA A 328 -10.24 -9.96 14.05
C ALA A 328 -10.33 -8.84 12.98
N LEU A 329 -9.27 -8.64 12.19
CA LEU A 329 -9.28 -7.71 11.06
C LEU A 329 -10.25 -8.17 9.95
N ILE A 330 -10.20 -9.45 9.59
CA ILE A 330 -11.05 -10.05 8.55
C ILE A 330 -12.52 -10.06 8.97
N ASP A 331 -12.85 -10.47 10.21
CA ASP A 331 -14.18 -10.34 10.82
C ASP A 331 -14.69 -8.90 10.72
N GLY A 332 -13.81 -7.92 10.95
CA GLY A 332 -14.06 -6.51 10.70
C GLY A 332 -14.48 -6.26 9.25
N ILE A 333 -13.63 -6.60 8.28
CA ILE A 333 -13.89 -6.39 6.85
C ILE A 333 -15.20 -7.06 6.41
N GLU A 334 -15.44 -8.30 6.86
CA GLU A 334 -16.69 -9.03 6.61
C GLU A 334 -17.90 -8.34 7.23
N TYR A 335 -17.80 -7.81 8.44
CA TYR A 335 -18.90 -7.07 9.07
C TYR A 335 -19.19 -5.76 8.31
N GLY A 336 -18.14 -4.97 8.02
CA GLY A 336 -18.21 -3.75 7.23
C GLY A 336 -18.89 -3.97 5.89
N TYR A 337 -18.41 -4.95 5.14
CA TYR A 337 -18.89 -5.26 3.80
C TYR A 337 -20.23 -6.02 3.79
N ASN A 338 -20.44 -7.05 4.61
CA ASN A 338 -21.67 -7.86 4.55
C ASN A 338 -22.83 -7.26 5.35
N ARG A 339 -22.58 -6.56 6.47
CA ARG A 339 -23.63 -5.88 7.25
C ARG A 339 -23.82 -4.41 6.87
N GLY A 340 -22.82 -3.74 6.31
CA GLY A 340 -22.93 -2.33 5.97
C GLY A 340 -22.96 -1.45 7.23
N LYS A 341 -22.13 -1.81 8.21
CA LYS A 341 -22.00 -1.15 9.52
C LYS A 341 -20.53 -1.16 9.93
N ILE A 342 -20.10 -0.15 10.65
CA ILE A 342 -18.75 -0.08 11.24
C ILE A 342 -18.88 -0.45 12.73
N PHE A 343 -17.95 -1.23 13.27
CA PHE A 343 -17.90 -1.49 14.72
C PHE A 343 -17.64 -0.20 15.50
N SER A 344 -18.31 0.00 16.64
CA SER A 344 -18.00 1.13 17.52
C SER A 344 -16.79 0.79 18.39
N VAL A 345 -15.84 1.72 18.47
CA VAL A 345 -14.67 1.68 19.36
C VAL A 345 -14.45 3.09 19.88
N GLU A 346 -14.06 3.21 21.15
CA GLU A 346 -13.81 4.49 21.79
C GLU A 346 -12.77 5.34 21.06
N ARG A 347 -13.02 6.65 21.01
CA ARG A 347 -12.10 7.62 20.40
C ARG A 347 -10.71 7.62 21.04
N LYS A 348 -10.64 7.38 22.37
CA LYS A 348 -9.36 7.22 23.09
C LYS A 348 -8.60 6.02 22.54
N LEU A 349 -9.24 4.85 22.47
CA LEU A 349 -8.61 3.62 21.98
C LEU A 349 -8.16 3.73 20.53
N LYS A 350 -8.96 4.32 19.62
CA LYS A 350 -8.54 4.56 18.22
C LYS A 350 -7.24 5.35 18.13
N ARG A 351 -7.14 6.45 18.88
CA ARG A 351 -5.97 7.35 18.91
C ARG A 351 -4.75 6.65 19.49
N MET A 352 -4.93 6.01 20.64
CA MET A 352 -3.91 5.24 21.35
C MET A 352 -3.30 4.17 20.44
N MET A 353 -4.14 3.33 19.83
CA MET A 353 -3.69 2.27 18.93
C MET A 353 -2.99 2.82 17.68
N LEU A 354 -3.49 3.89 17.06
CA LEU A 354 -2.85 4.47 15.86
C LEU A 354 -1.43 4.97 16.17
N VAL A 355 -1.22 5.60 17.33
CA VAL A 355 0.09 6.09 17.78
C VAL A 355 0.99 4.91 18.18
N ASN A 356 0.51 4.01 19.02
CA ASN A 356 1.28 2.87 19.52
C ASN A 356 1.76 1.95 18.39
N LEU A 357 0.88 1.61 17.44
CA LEU A 357 1.25 0.81 16.27
C LEU A 357 2.27 1.51 15.36
N SER A 358 2.21 2.84 15.27
CA SER A 358 3.21 3.62 14.53
C SER A 358 4.60 3.56 15.20
N ILE A 359 4.64 3.67 16.53
CA ILE A 359 5.88 3.52 17.32
C ILE A 359 6.45 2.10 17.16
N LEU A 360 5.61 1.07 17.34
CA LEU A 360 6.01 -0.34 17.25
C LEU A 360 6.49 -0.73 15.85
N LYS A 361 5.91 -0.15 14.79
CA LYS A 361 6.40 -0.33 13.42
C LYS A 361 7.83 0.21 13.26
N GLU A 362 8.10 1.44 13.70
CA GLU A 362 9.47 2.00 13.59
C GLU A 362 10.47 1.23 14.47
N GLU A 363 10.09 0.72 15.64
CA GLU A 363 11.00 -0.14 16.43
C GLU A 363 11.17 -1.54 15.85
N LEU A 364 10.14 -2.14 15.22
CA LEU A 364 10.32 -3.38 14.46
C LEU A 364 11.38 -3.17 13.36
N TRP A 365 11.40 -2.00 12.72
CA TRP A 365 12.41 -1.69 11.70
C TRP A 365 13.80 -1.59 12.31
N ASN A 366 13.94 -0.86 13.43
CA ASN A 366 15.21 -0.70 14.13
C ASN A 366 15.81 -2.05 14.55
N ILE A 367 15.04 -2.90 15.25
CA ILE A 367 15.57 -4.19 15.73
C ILE A 367 15.94 -5.14 14.59
N TYR A 368 15.22 -5.11 13.47
CA TYR A 368 15.52 -5.92 12.28
C TYR A 368 16.53 -5.28 11.31
N GLY A 369 17.02 -4.06 11.58
CA GLY A 369 17.99 -3.37 10.73
C GLY A 369 17.42 -2.91 9.38
N LEU A 370 16.11 -2.66 9.32
CA LEU A 370 15.43 -2.17 8.12
C LEU A 370 15.69 -0.67 7.91
N PRO A 371 15.70 -0.18 6.65
CA PRO A 371 15.93 1.24 6.38
C PRO A 371 14.87 2.15 7.04
N LYS A 372 15.32 3.17 7.76
CA LYS A 372 14.43 4.20 8.34
C LYS A 372 13.52 4.81 7.26
N GLY A 373 12.22 4.87 7.52
CA GLY A 373 11.23 5.35 6.56
C GLY A 373 10.86 4.38 5.43
N MET A 374 11.32 3.13 5.46
CA MET A 374 10.74 2.05 4.64
C MET A 374 9.26 1.89 5.00
N GLN A 375 8.39 1.80 4.02
CA GLN A 375 6.94 1.69 4.26
C GLN A 375 6.47 0.24 4.34
N ARG A 376 6.98 -0.58 3.43
CA ARG A 376 6.40 -1.85 3.02
C ARG A 376 7.49 -2.81 2.62
N GLY A 377 7.24 -4.10 2.82
CA GLY A 377 8.12 -5.16 2.35
C GLY A 377 7.82 -6.48 3.06
N VAL A 378 6.55 -6.91 3.05
CA VAL A 378 6.07 -8.06 3.83
C VAL A 378 6.92 -9.32 3.66
N GLU A 379 7.40 -9.61 2.45
CA GLU A 379 8.28 -10.75 2.17
C GLU A 379 9.66 -10.59 2.82
N VAL A 380 10.25 -9.40 2.77
CA VAL A 380 11.54 -9.08 3.41
C VAL A 380 11.40 -9.16 4.93
N VAL A 381 10.36 -8.55 5.49
CA VAL A 381 10.06 -8.58 6.93
C VAL A 381 9.86 -10.03 7.41
N ARG A 382 9.01 -10.82 6.74
CA ARG A 382 8.78 -12.24 7.10
C ARG A 382 10.06 -13.08 6.99
N ASN A 383 10.89 -12.87 5.96
CA ASN A 383 12.16 -13.57 5.83
C ASN A 383 13.15 -13.19 6.95
N LEU A 384 13.24 -11.91 7.31
CA LEU A 384 14.08 -11.45 8.43
C LEU A 384 13.58 -11.97 9.78
N MET A 385 12.27 -11.92 10.07
CA MET A 385 11.67 -12.48 11.29
C MET A 385 11.83 -14.00 11.40
N ARG A 386 11.97 -14.71 10.27
CA ARG A 386 12.28 -16.15 10.24
C ARG A 386 13.75 -16.42 10.59
N VAL A 387 14.68 -15.67 10.00
CA VAL A 387 16.13 -15.91 10.11
C VAL A 387 16.75 -15.28 11.36
N LYS A 388 16.40 -14.03 11.67
CA LYS A 388 16.88 -13.31 12.85
C LYS A 388 15.92 -13.55 14.02
N LYS A 389 16.37 -14.36 14.97
CA LYS A 389 15.77 -14.51 16.29
C LYS A 389 16.52 -13.63 17.29
N PHE A 390 15.82 -13.23 18.34
CA PHE A 390 16.38 -12.54 19.50
C PHE A 390 16.24 -13.48 20.70
N ASP A 391 17.18 -13.38 21.64
CA ASP A 391 17.04 -13.96 22.98
C ASP A 391 15.99 -13.19 23.81
N ASP A 392 15.55 -13.82 24.90
CA ASP A 392 14.52 -13.27 25.77
C ASP A 392 15.03 -12.04 26.55
N ASP A 393 16.30 -12.01 26.97
CA ASP A 393 16.91 -10.88 27.68
C ASP A 393 16.86 -9.57 26.85
N PHE A 394 17.20 -9.64 25.56
CA PHE A 394 17.08 -8.53 24.63
C PHE A 394 15.63 -8.07 24.46
N LEU A 395 14.69 -9.03 24.35
CA LEU A 395 13.27 -8.72 24.19
C LEU A 395 12.68 -8.09 25.45
N ASP A 396 13.02 -8.58 26.65
CA ASP A 396 12.56 -8.03 27.93
C ASP A 396 13.05 -6.59 28.12
N GLN A 397 14.34 -6.32 27.86
CA GLN A 397 14.88 -4.96 27.88
C GLN A 397 14.14 -4.03 26.90
N LYS A 398 13.87 -4.51 25.67
CA LYS A 398 13.13 -3.73 24.67
C LYS A 398 11.65 -3.53 25.02
N ILE A 399 11.02 -4.49 25.69
CA ILE A 399 9.64 -4.37 26.17
C ILE A 399 9.53 -3.31 27.26
N VAL A 400 10.50 -3.24 28.18
CA VAL A 400 10.56 -2.20 29.22
C VAL A 400 10.73 -0.81 28.59
N GLU A 401 11.71 -0.63 27.69
CA GLU A 401 11.94 0.64 26.98
C GLU A 401 10.68 1.09 26.19
N LEU A 402 10.00 0.15 25.53
CA LEU A 402 8.80 0.46 24.78
C LEU A 402 7.63 0.89 25.68
N LYS A 403 7.45 0.28 26.85
CA LYS A 403 6.37 0.65 27.79
C LYS A 403 6.44 2.09 28.25
N GLU A 404 7.63 2.67 28.36
CA GLU A 404 7.81 4.10 28.68
C GLU A 404 7.43 5.04 27.52
N ARG A 405 7.40 4.52 26.29
CA ARG A 405 7.16 5.28 25.05
C ARG A 405 5.75 5.10 24.49
N LEU A 406 5.08 4.00 24.84
CA LEU A 406 3.71 3.70 24.44
C LEU A 406 2.71 4.51 25.28
N TYR A 407 1.63 4.95 24.64
CA TYR A 407 0.50 5.56 25.32
C TYR A 407 -0.37 4.43 25.87
N VAL A 408 -0.35 4.22 27.19
CA VAL A 408 -1.12 3.20 27.93
C VAL A 408 -2.00 3.90 28.96
#